data_AF-A0A9W7BX28-F1
#
_entry.id   AF-A0A9W7BX28-F1
#
_cell.length_a   1.000
_cell.length_b   1.000
_cell.length_c   1.000
_cell.angle_alpha   90.00
_cell.angle_beta   90.00
_cell.angle_gamma   90.00
#
_symmetry.space_group_name_H-M   'P 1'
#
loop_
_entity.id
_entity.type
_entity.pdbx_description
1 polymer ?
#
loop_
_entity_poly.entity_id
_entity_poly.type
_entity_poly.pdbx_seq_one_letter_code
_entity_poly.pdbx_strand_id
1 'polypeptide(L)'
;MGIVFSERPSSLGLKISSLPPTGHAYRTSLLQPHDILHKVNGVVMDKMKFEDAMKVLADEGGERVGMVFWRRRRGGSVGGESKGSTVVR
;
A
#
# COMPACT_ATOMS: atom_id res chain seq x y z
N MET A 1 -8.53 -5.08 -7.82
CA MET A 1 -7.38 -4.33 -7.28
C MET A 1 -6.77 -3.43 -8.35
N GLY A 2 -7.15 -2.15 -8.42
CA GLY A 2 -6.51 -1.19 -9.32
C GLY A 2 -5.33 -0.47 -8.66
N ILE A 3 -4.36 -1.23 -8.15
CA ILE A 3 -3.12 -0.75 -7.52
C ILE A 3 -1.97 -1.59 -8.07
N VAL A 4 -0.89 -0.94 -8.48
CA VAL A 4 0.34 -1.61 -8.92
C VAL A 4 1.39 -1.40 -7.83
N PHE A 5 1.89 -2.50 -7.27
CA PHE A 5 2.98 -2.48 -6.30
C PHE A 5 4.31 -2.83 -6.97
N SER A 6 5.40 -2.30 -6.43
CA SER A 6 6.77 -2.65 -6.81
C SER A 6 7.60 -2.98 -5.58
N GLU A 7 8.62 -3.81 -5.78
CA GLU A 7 9.63 -4.08 -4.76
C GLU A 7 10.37 -2.80 -4.39
N ARG A 8 10.66 -2.66 -3.09
CA ARG A 8 11.59 -1.64 -2.66
C ARG A 8 13.01 -2.18 -2.84
N PRO A 9 13.89 -1.51 -3.62
CA PRO A 9 15.22 -2.03 -3.96
C PRO A 9 16.20 -2.12 -2.78
N SER A 10 15.83 -1.59 -1.60
CA SER A 10 16.71 -1.46 -0.43
C SER A 10 16.10 -1.99 0.87
N SER A 11 14.85 -2.49 0.87
CA SER A 11 14.29 -3.18 2.05
C SER A 11 13.15 -4.11 1.69
N LEU A 12 12.88 -5.08 2.57
CA LEU A 12 11.64 -5.85 2.56
C LEU A 12 10.44 -4.87 2.63
N GLY A 13 9.35 -5.20 1.94
CA GLY A 13 8.15 -4.35 1.86
C GLY A 13 7.75 -3.90 0.45
N LEU A 14 6.50 -3.45 0.33
CA LEU A 14 5.87 -3.07 -0.93
C LEU A 14 5.77 -1.55 -1.06
N LYS A 15 6.13 -1.01 -2.23
CA LYS A 15 5.91 0.38 -2.59
C LYS A 15 4.77 0.46 -3.62
N ILE A 16 3.90 1.46 -3.49
CA ILE A 16 2.92 1.76 -4.54
C ILE A 16 3.66 2.36 -5.72
N SER A 17 3.67 1.63 -6.83
CA SER A 17 4.30 2.04 -8.09
C SER A 17 3.36 2.95 -8.88
N SER A 18 2.12 2.50 -9.06
CA SER A 18 1.11 3.23 -9.84
C SER A 18 -0.31 2.90 -9.37
N LEU A 19 -1.22 3.83 -9.63
CA LEU A 19 -2.65 3.69 -9.37
C LEU A 19 -3.38 3.87 -10.70
N PRO A 20 -3.78 2.77 -11.36
CA PRO A 20 -4.61 2.83 -12.55
C PRO A 20 -5.85 3.72 -12.33
N PRO A 21 -6.18 4.62 -13.26
CA PRO A 21 -7.30 5.56 -13.11
C PRO A 21 -8.68 4.87 -13.06
N THR A 22 -8.77 3.65 -13.59
CA THR A 22 -9.94 2.78 -13.48
C THR A 22 -10.06 2.09 -12.11
N GLY A 23 -9.02 2.17 -11.29
CA GLY A 23 -8.92 1.53 -9.99
C GLY A 23 -9.61 2.27 -8.86
N HIS A 24 -10.23 1.53 -7.94
CA HIS A 24 -10.84 2.09 -6.72
C HIS A 24 -9.89 2.95 -5.89
N ALA A 25 -8.62 2.55 -5.80
CA ALA A 25 -7.59 3.30 -5.08
C ALA A 25 -7.26 4.66 -5.70
N TYR A 26 -7.40 4.81 -7.02
CA TYR A 26 -7.26 6.10 -7.68
C TYR A 26 -8.47 6.99 -7.36
N ARG A 27 -9.68 6.43 -7.39
CA ARG A 27 -10.92 7.16 -7.09
C ARG A 27 -10.99 7.67 -5.66
N THR A 28 -10.47 6.93 -4.69
CA THR A 28 -10.46 7.38 -3.29
C THR A 28 -9.44 8.48 -3.03
N SER A 29 -8.41 8.64 -3.89
CA SER A 29 -7.32 9.61 -3.73
C SER A 29 -6.58 9.54 -2.38
N LEU A 30 -6.85 8.50 -1.57
CA LEU A 30 -6.22 8.28 -0.27
C LEU A 30 -4.80 7.75 -0.43
N LEU A 31 -4.61 6.86 -1.42
CA LEU A 31 -3.32 6.29 -1.77
C LEU A 31 -2.65 7.14 -2.84
N GLN A 32 -1.33 7.23 -2.77
CA GLN A 32 -0.52 7.93 -3.75
C GLN A 32 0.62 7.04 -4.24
N PRO A 33 1.04 7.20 -5.51
CA PRO A 33 2.31 6.62 -5.96
C PRO A 33 3.43 7.05 -5.01
N HIS A 34 4.35 6.13 -4.71
CA HIS A 34 5.44 6.28 -3.73
C HIS A 34 5.09 6.07 -2.26
N ASP A 35 3.82 5.86 -1.91
CA ASP A 35 3.49 5.39 -0.58
C ASP A 35 4.10 4.01 -0.32
N ILE A 36 4.56 3.79 0.90
CA ILE A 36 5.15 2.53 1.33
C ILE A 36 4.13 1.80 2.16
N LEU A 37 3.76 0.60 1.73
CA LEU A 37 2.82 -0.25 2.44
C LEU A 37 3.49 -0.85 3.67
N HIS A 38 2.90 -0.59 4.83
CA HIS A 38 3.38 -1.10 6.11
C HIS A 38 2.53 -2.24 6.62
N LYS A 39 1.20 -2.13 6.47
CA LYS A 39 0.24 -3.09 7.03
C LYS A 39 -0.96 -3.25 6.12
N VAL A 40 -1.49 -4.47 6.02
CA VAL A 40 -2.71 -4.80 5.28
C VAL A 40 -3.60 -5.65 6.18
N ASN A 41 -4.83 -5.22 6.46
CA ASN A 41 -5.81 -5.94 7.27
C ASN A 41 -5.31 -6.48 8.62
N GLY A 42 -4.29 -5.84 9.21
CA GLY A 42 -3.68 -6.33 10.46
C GLY A 42 -2.35 -7.07 10.30
N VAL A 43 -1.96 -7.43 9.07
CA VAL A 43 -0.71 -8.12 8.72
C VAL A 43 0.38 -7.12 8.37
N VAL A 44 1.52 -7.18 9.07
CA VAL A 44 2.67 -6.29 8.84
C VAL A 44 3.48 -6.79 7.64
N MET A 45 3.64 -5.91 6.65
CA MET A 45 4.29 -6.18 5.36
C MET A 45 5.77 -5.74 5.32
N ASP A 46 6.23 -4.98 6.33
CA ASP A 46 7.56 -4.33 6.38
C ASP A 46 8.75 -5.31 6.27
N LYS A 47 8.52 -6.59 6.59
CA LYS A 47 9.52 -7.66 6.54
C LYS A 47 9.13 -8.83 5.63
N MET A 48 8.01 -8.74 4.92
CA MET A 48 7.61 -9.78 3.99
C MET A 48 8.32 -9.63 2.66
N LYS A 49 8.59 -10.77 2.02
CA LYS A 49 9.00 -10.80 0.63
C LYS A 49 7.84 -10.38 -0.25
N PHE A 50 8.16 -9.84 -1.42
CA PHE A 50 7.16 -9.36 -2.37
C PHE A 50 6.12 -10.42 -2.74
N GLU A 51 6.57 -11.64 -3.01
CA GLU A 51 5.69 -12.77 -3.38
C GLU A 51 4.69 -13.11 -2.27
N ASP A 52 5.16 -13.17 -1.02
CA ASP A 52 4.30 -13.46 0.14
C ASP A 52 3.31 -12.32 0.39
N ALA A 53 3.78 -11.07 0.29
CA ALA A 53 2.94 -9.89 0.43
C ALA A 53 1.87 -9.81 -0.66
N MET A 54 2.21 -10.21 -1.89
CA MET A 54 1.25 -10.33 -3.00
C MET A 54 0.22 -11.43 -2.76
N LYS A 55 0.62 -12.56 -2.18
CA LYS A 55 -0.33 -13.62 -1.78
C LYS A 55 -1.33 -13.10 -0.75
N VAL A 56 -0.86 -12.40 0.28
CA VAL A 56 -1.76 -11.80 1.29
C VAL A 56 -2.69 -10.76 0.64
N LEU A 57 -2.18 -9.90 -0.23
CA LEU A 57 -3.02 -8.92 -0.94
C LEU A 57 -4.05 -9.57 -1.87
N ALA A 58 -3.71 -10.70 -2.49
CA ALA A 58 -4.61 -11.46 -3.33
C ALA A 58 -5.69 -12.18 -2.51
N ASP A 59 -5.32 -12.76 -1.37
CA ASP A 59 -6.21 -13.49 -0.47
C ASP A 59 -7.18 -12.54 0.27
N GLU A 60 -6.66 -11.39 0.73
CA GLU A 60 -7.43 -10.33 1.40
C GLU A 60 -8.29 -9.50 0.41
N GLY A 61 -8.19 -9.76 -0.89
CA GLY A 61 -8.80 -8.99 -1.98
C GLY A 61 -10.31 -9.15 -2.17
N GLY A 62 -11.06 -9.47 -1.11
CA GLY A 62 -12.50 -9.78 -1.16
C GLY A 62 -13.42 -8.56 -1.17
N GLU A 63 -13.53 -7.83 -0.05
CA GLU A 63 -14.53 -6.75 0.09
C GLU A 63 -13.97 -5.45 0.71
N ARG A 64 -13.02 -5.53 1.64
CA ARG A 64 -12.39 -4.37 2.27
C ARG A 64 -10.93 -4.64 2.60
N VAL A 65 -10.08 -3.71 2.18
CA VAL A 65 -8.64 -3.81 2.46
C VAL A 65 -8.17 -2.55 3.19
N GLY A 66 -8.09 -2.67 4.51
CA GLY A 66 -7.48 -1.68 5.38
C GLY A 66 -5.97 -1.67 5.19
N MET A 67 -5.42 -0.56 4.68
CA MET A 67 -3.99 -0.41 4.48
C MET A 67 -3.43 0.66 5.44
N VAL A 68 -2.24 0.42 5.95
CA VAL A 68 -1.44 1.42 6.65
C VAL A 68 -0.22 1.67 5.79
N PHE A 69 0.06 2.94 5.50
CA PHE A 69 1.16 3.33 4.65
C PHE A 69 1.96 4.49 5.23
N TRP A 70 3.24 4.52 4.86
CA TRP A 70 4.12 5.63 5.14
C TRP A 70 4.22 6.49 3.90
N ARG A 71 3.84 7.76 4.06
CA ARG A 71 4.04 8.79 3.05
C ARG A 71 5.18 9.70 3.48
N ARG A 72 6.23 9.78 2.66
CA ARG A 72 7.32 10.73 2.91
C ARG A 72 6.79 12.14 2.62
N ARG A 73 6.52 12.94 3.65
CA ARG A 73 6.18 14.36 3.44
C ARG A 73 7.38 15.06 2.83
N ARG A 74 7.19 15.67 1.65
CA ARG A 74 8.16 16.62 1.10
C ARG A 74 8.11 17.88 1.96
N GLY A 75 9.07 18.01 2.87
CA GLY A 75 9.23 19.16 3.77
C GLY A 75 9.19 18.73 5.24
N GLY A 76 10.37 18.66 5.86
CA GLY A 76 10.51 18.47 7.31
C GLY A 76 10.57 17.01 7.76
N SER A 77 11.69 16.66 8.40
CA SER A 77 11.96 15.39 9.05
C SER A 77 10.97 15.09 10.19
N VAL A 78 9.80 14.52 9.89
CA VAL A 78 8.98 13.82 10.90
C VAL A 78 8.24 12.69 10.20
N GLY A 79 8.53 11.43 10.57
CA GLY A 79 7.84 10.25 10.07
C GLY A 79 6.39 10.23 10.53
N GLY A 80 5.48 10.69 9.67
CA GLY A 80 4.05 10.64 9.90
C GLY A 80 3.45 9.35 9.34
N GLU A 81 2.98 8.47 10.21
CA GLU A 81 2.16 7.32 9.83
C GLU A 81 0.83 7.84 9.27
N SER A 82 0.54 7.53 8.01
CA SER A 82 -0.73 7.90 7.37
C SER A 82 -1.58 6.64 7.23
N LYS A 83 -2.57 6.48 8.12
CA LYS A 83 -3.53 5.38 8.04
C LYS A 83 -4.59 5.73 7.01
N GLY A 84 -4.76 4.90 5.98
CA GLY A 84 -5.81 5.06 4.99
C GLY A 84 -6.40 3.72 4.60
N SER A 85 -7.63 3.47 5.05
CA SER A 85 -8.40 2.29 4.64
C SER A 85 -9.09 2.56 3.30
N THR A 86 -8.99 1.64 2.34
CA THR A 86 -9.72 1.75 1.07
C THR A 86 -10.59 0.52 0.86
N VAL A 87 -11.82 0.73 0.39
CA VAL A 87 -12.69 -0.36 -0.05
C VAL A 87 -12.30 -0.69 -1.48
N VAL A 88 -11.89 -1.94 -1.73
CA VAL A 88 -11.56 -2.41 -3.07
C VAL A 88 -12.72 -3.34 -3.46
N ARG A 89 -13.61 -2.86 -4.33
CA ARG A 89 -14.56 -3.73 -5.04
C ARG A 89 -14.04 -4.01 -6.46
#